data_AF-A0A7G5Z371-F1
#
_entry.id   AF-A0A7G5Z371-F1
#
_cell.length_a   1.000
_cell.length_b   1.000
_cell.length_c   1.000
_cell.angle_alpha   90.00
_cell.angle_beta   90.00
_cell.angle_gamma   90.00
#
_symmetry.space_group_name_H-M   'P 1'
#
loop_
_entity.id
_entity.type
_entity.pdbx_description
1 polymer ?
#
loop_
_entity_poly.entity_id
_entity_poly.type
_entity_poly.pdbx_seq_one_letter_code
_entity_poly.pdbx_strand_id
1 'polypeptide(L)'
;MALRTGQPNFSKGEISEDLLARVDVGAYQVGLRRAHNVTILKYGGVTKRPGTRLVAEVYADQGVRLTPFQFSLTQTYALEMGQGYMRPAAGGGLVIEEKLTIEAITLGATTMIQAAYHEYVVGDQVYFDGIEGTTELNGRVARVLSVGDSAHFTIDVDSTGFGAFTADNDGTTRVAAPPPPLRRRFLPTTASAAARCRWRRRLRRLLRR
;
A
#
# COMPACT_ATOMS: atom_id res chain seq x y z
N MET A 1 42.70 19.88 37.85
CA MET A 1 41.48 20.59 37.38
C MET A 1 41.20 20.12 35.96
N ALA A 2 40.13 19.36 35.73
CA ALA A 2 39.84 18.81 34.41
C ALA A 2 39.30 19.92 33.49
N LEU A 3 40.04 20.24 32.42
CA LEU A 3 39.59 21.20 31.42
C LEU A 3 38.42 20.57 30.66
N ARG A 4 37.21 21.12 30.83
CA ARG A 4 36.05 20.73 30.01
C ARG A 4 36.03 21.58 28.75
N THR A 5 36.62 21.08 27.68
CA THR A 5 36.50 21.70 26.35
C THR A 5 35.06 21.51 25.86
N GLY A 6 34.32 22.61 25.77
CA GLY A 6 32.96 22.59 25.23
C GLY A 6 32.97 22.31 23.74
N GLN A 7 32.03 21.48 23.27
CA GLN A 7 31.83 21.25 21.85
C GLN A 7 30.91 22.36 21.29
N PRO A 8 31.40 23.24 20.41
CA PRO A 8 30.66 24.46 20.04
C PRO A 8 29.42 24.20 19.17
N ASN A 9 29.46 23.20 18.29
CA ASN A 9 28.32 22.83 17.43
C ASN A 9 28.49 21.42 16.84
N PHE A 10 27.48 20.98 16.08
CA PHE A 10 27.46 19.69 15.38
C PHE A 10 27.29 19.82 13.86
N SER A 11 27.64 20.98 13.30
CA SER A 11 27.35 21.32 11.90
C SER A 11 28.06 20.42 10.88
N LYS A 12 29.12 19.71 11.27
CA LYS A 12 29.85 18.79 10.38
C LYS A 12 29.31 17.36 10.36
N GLY A 13 28.30 17.05 11.16
CA GLY A 13 27.67 15.73 11.16
C GLY A 13 28.57 14.61 11.64
N GLU A 14 28.37 13.40 11.12
CA GLU A 14 29.17 12.23 11.50
C GLU A 14 30.57 12.28 10.86
N ILE A 15 31.60 12.23 11.69
CA ILE A 15 32.99 12.18 11.23
C ILE A 15 33.37 10.76 10.80
N SER A 16 34.19 10.66 9.75
CA SER A 16 34.77 9.39 9.32
C SER A 16 35.65 8.79 10.42
N GLU A 17 35.73 7.46 10.47
CA GLU A 17 36.55 6.72 11.44
C GLU A 17 38.04 7.11 11.36
N ASP A 18 38.54 7.40 10.16
CA ASP A 18 39.93 7.85 9.93
C ASP A 18 40.25 9.22 10.56
N LEU A 19 39.22 10.04 10.79
CA LEU A 19 39.36 11.40 11.34
C LEU A 19 39.17 11.45 12.86
N LEU A 20 38.85 10.32 13.50
CA LEU A 20 38.62 10.25 14.95
C LEU A 20 39.85 10.55 15.78
N ALA A 21 41.04 10.27 15.28
CA ALA A 21 42.28 10.59 15.98
C ALA A 21 42.81 11.99 15.66
N ARG A 22 42.26 12.65 14.63
CA ARG A 22 42.75 13.93 14.12
C ARG A 22 42.12 15.11 14.83
N VAL A 23 42.49 15.29 16.10
CA VAL A 23 42.09 16.42 16.95
C VAL A 23 42.49 17.80 16.41
N ASP A 24 43.47 17.83 15.49
CA ASP A 24 43.96 19.02 14.80
C ASP A 24 43.01 19.51 13.69
N VAL A 25 42.19 18.61 13.15
CA VAL A 25 41.28 18.95 12.06
C VAL A 25 40.09 19.69 12.64
N GLY A 26 39.79 20.86 12.07
CA GLY A 26 38.68 21.70 12.53
C GLY A 26 37.35 20.95 12.61
N ALA A 27 37.11 19.96 11.74
CA ALA A 27 35.91 19.12 11.76
C ALA A 27 35.73 18.28 13.04
N TYR A 28 36.83 17.91 13.74
CA TYR A 28 36.77 17.11 14.97
C TYR A 28 36.02 17.85 16.08
N GLN A 29 36.18 19.17 16.18
CA GLN A 29 35.53 19.98 17.19
C GLN A 29 34.05 20.28 16.89
N VAL A 30 33.60 20.09 15.65
CA VAL A 30 32.25 20.48 15.18
C VAL A 30 31.42 19.30 14.65
N GLY A 31 31.86 18.07 14.92
CA GLY A 31 31.27 16.84 14.40
C GLY A 31 30.97 15.81 15.49
N LEU A 32 30.08 14.88 15.18
CA LEU A 32 29.69 13.76 16.03
C LEU A 32 30.49 12.52 15.64
N ARG A 33 30.94 11.75 16.63
CA ARG A 33 31.58 10.45 16.39
C ARG A 33 30.64 9.44 15.70
N ARG A 34 29.36 9.43 16.07
CA ARG A 34 28.30 8.57 15.50
C ARG A 34 26.98 9.30 15.55
N ALA A 35 26.19 9.25 14.48
CA ALA A 35 24.90 9.93 14.40
C ALA A 35 23.86 9.01 13.73
N HIS A 36 22.98 8.40 14.53
CA HIS A 36 21.92 7.54 14.02
C HIS A 36 20.55 8.19 14.19
N ASN A 37 19.70 8.12 13.17
CA ASN A 37 18.32 8.63 13.19
C ASN A 37 18.21 10.11 13.63
N VAL A 38 19.17 10.94 13.21
CA VAL A 38 19.19 12.37 13.48
C VAL A 38 19.40 13.18 12.21
N THR A 39 18.91 14.42 12.22
CA THR A 39 19.14 15.43 11.19
C THR A 39 19.95 16.57 11.80
N ILE A 40 21.05 16.94 11.13
CA ILE A 40 21.89 18.07 11.54
C ILE A 40 21.21 19.37 11.10
N LEU A 41 21.05 20.29 12.04
CA LEU A 41 20.52 21.62 11.77
C LEU A 41 21.64 22.53 11.28
N LYS A 42 21.32 23.42 10.32
CA LYS A 42 22.30 24.40 9.80
C LYS A 42 22.88 25.31 10.90
N TYR A 43 22.11 25.54 11.97
CA TYR A 43 22.49 26.37 13.11
C TYR A 43 23.38 25.64 14.14
N GLY A 44 23.80 24.41 13.85
CA GLY A 44 24.75 23.68 14.71
C GLY A 44 24.12 22.79 15.78
N GLY A 45 22.79 22.71 15.83
CA GLY A 45 22.05 21.73 16.63
C GLY A 45 21.83 20.41 15.90
N VAL A 46 21.30 19.43 16.64
CA VAL A 46 20.92 18.12 16.12
C VAL A 46 19.49 17.86 16.54
N THR A 47 18.66 17.41 15.61
CA THR A 47 17.29 16.99 15.92
C THR A 47 17.09 15.53 15.54
N LYS A 48 16.11 14.86 16.16
CA LYS A 48 15.73 13.50 15.76
C LYS A 48 15.08 13.53 14.39
N ARG A 49 15.33 12.50 13.56
CA ARG A 49 14.64 12.34 12.28
C ARG A 49 13.14 12.15 12.55
N PRO A 50 12.24 12.79 11.77
CA PRO A 50 10.82 12.52 11.84
C PRO A 50 10.54 11.02 11.73
N GLY A 51 9.63 10.53 12.57
CA GLY A 51 9.25 9.12 12.57
C GLY A 51 8.54 8.71 11.27
N THR A 52 8.36 7.41 11.09
CA THR A 52 7.49 6.86 10.06
C THR A 52 6.08 6.67 10.62
N ARG A 53 5.07 6.96 9.81
CA ARG A 53 3.67 6.61 10.12
C ARG A 53 3.34 5.30 9.43
N LEU A 54 2.72 4.37 10.14
CA LEU A 54 2.15 3.17 9.53
C LEU A 54 0.99 3.60 8.63
N VAL A 55 1.09 3.32 7.34
CA VAL A 55 0.04 3.65 6.36
C VAL A 55 -0.91 2.47 6.20
N ALA A 56 -0.35 1.30 5.91
CA ALA A 56 -1.09 0.06 5.76
C ALA A 56 -0.16 -1.13 6.00
N GLU A 57 -0.75 -2.24 6.39
CA GLU A 57 -0.08 -3.54 6.40
C GLU A 57 -0.02 -4.12 4.99
N VAL A 58 0.99 -4.94 4.75
CA VAL A 58 1.22 -5.59 3.47
C VAL A 58 0.08 -6.58 3.19
N TYR A 59 -0.37 -6.69 1.93
CA TYR A 59 -1.47 -7.61 1.59
C TYR A 59 -1.08 -9.09 1.74
N ALA A 60 0.17 -9.44 1.44
CA ALA A 60 0.70 -10.79 1.56
C ALA A 60 1.92 -10.85 2.50
N ASP A 61 2.09 -11.99 3.18
CA ASP A 61 3.12 -12.14 4.21
C ASP A 61 4.55 -12.24 3.68
N GLN A 62 4.74 -12.62 2.40
CA GLN A 62 6.06 -12.94 1.85
C GLN A 62 6.23 -12.43 0.42
N GLY A 63 7.47 -12.04 0.10
CA GLY A 63 7.88 -11.69 -1.26
C GLY A 63 7.36 -10.33 -1.75
N VAL A 64 7.02 -9.42 -0.83
CA VAL A 64 6.48 -8.10 -1.18
C VAL A 64 7.57 -7.04 -1.15
N ARG A 65 7.58 -6.19 -2.18
CA ARG A 65 8.55 -5.09 -2.30
C ARG A 65 7.83 -3.79 -2.62
N LEU A 66 8.25 -2.71 -1.95
CA LEU A 66 7.86 -1.35 -2.30
C LEU A 66 8.77 -0.82 -3.41
N THR A 67 8.15 -0.36 -4.49
CA THR A 67 8.82 0.25 -5.64
C THR A 67 8.33 1.68 -5.80
N PRO A 68 9.21 2.70 -5.74
CA PRO A 68 8.81 4.07 -5.99
C PRO A 68 8.46 4.27 -7.46
N PHE A 69 7.34 4.95 -7.72
CA PHE A 69 6.90 5.29 -9.07
C PHE A 69 6.45 6.74 -9.14
N GLN A 70 6.90 7.45 -10.16
CA GLN A 70 6.52 8.84 -10.38
C GLN A 70 5.90 8.96 -11.77
N PHE A 71 4.61 9.27 -11.83
CA PHE A 71 3.92 9.52 -13.09
C PHE A 71 4.13 10.97 -13.55
N SER A 72 4.09 11.92 -12.61
CA SER A 72 4.29 13.34 -12.88
C SER A 72 5.00 14.05 -11.72
N LEU A 73 5.32 15.34 -11.89
CA LEU A 73 5.89 16.16 -10.82
C LEU A 73 4.95 16.32 -9.62
N THR A 74 3.64 16.18 -9.83
CA THR A 74 2.63 16.34 -8.78
C THR A 74 2.09 15.01 -8.26
N GLN A 75 2.23 13.93 -9.02
CA GLN A 75 1.71 12.61 -8.68
C GLN A 75 2.83 11.60 -8.51
N THR A 76 3.13 11.30 -7.24
CA THR A 76 4.11 10.31 -6.82
C THR A 76 3.40 9.19 -6.07
N TYR A 77 3.76 7.95 -6.39
CA TYR A 77 3.19 6.74 -5.83
C TYR A 77 4.28 5.84 -5.23
N ALA A 78 3.93 5.14 -4.17
CA ALA A 78 4.66 3.95 -3.73
C ALA A 78 3.86 2.72 -4.16
N LEU A 79 4.44 1.89 -5.02
CA LEU A 79 3.80 0.67 -5.51
C LEU A 79 4.23 -0.51 -4.66
N GLU A 80 3.28 -1.10 -3.95
CA GLU A 80 3.46 -2.41 -3.33
C GLU A 80 3.29 -3.48 -4.40
N MET A 81 4.35 -4.23 -4.69
CA MET A 81 4.34 -5.33 -5.64
C MET A 81 4.56 -6.64 -4.88
N GLY A 82 3.57 -7.53 -4.96
CA GLY A 82 3.66 -8.90 -4.47
C GLY A 82 3.40 -9.89 -5.60
N GLN A 83 3.22 -11.16 -5.24
CA GLN A 83 3.01 -12.21 -6.23
C GLN A 83 1.61 -12.10 -6.86
N GLY A 84 1.55 -11.58 -8.09
CA GLY A 84 0.31 -11.50 -8.86
C GLY A 84 -0.60 -10.32 -8.52
N TYR A 85 -0.14 -9.36 -7.71
CA TYR A 85 -0.88 -8.14 -7.40
C TYR A 85 0.02 -6.91 -7.33
N MET A 86 -0.58 -5.74 -7.51
CA MET A 86 0.06 -4.44 -7.32
C MET A 86 -0.92 -3.52 -6.60
N ARG A 87 -0.46 -2.83 -5.55
CA ARG A 87 -1.27 -1.88 -4.79
C ARG A 87 -0.59 -0.51 -4.72
N PRO A 88 -1.17 0.55 -5.30
CA PRO A 88 -0.60 1.88 -5.24
C PRO A 88 -0.97 2.60 -3.92
N ALA A 89 0.01 3.31 -3.36
CA ALA A 89 -0.17 4.21 -2.23
C ALA A 89 0.24 5.64 -2.62
N ALA A 90 -0.56 6.63 -2.23
CA ALA A 90 -0.34 8.06 -2.51
C ALA A 90 -0.87 8.92 -1.36
N GLY A 91 -0.32 10.12 -1.20
CA GLY A 91 -0.80 11.07 -0.18
C GLY A 91 -0.69 10.57 1.27
N GLY A 92 0.07 9.51 1.52
CA GLY A 92 0.14 8.86 2.83
C GLY A 92 -1.02 7.91 3.16
N GLY A 93 -1.75 7.44 2.14
CA GLY A 93 -2.79 6.41 2.21
C GLY A 93 -2.68 5.41 1.05
N LEU A 94 -3.44 4.32 1.12
CA LEU A 94 -3.67 3.46 -0.05
C LEU A 94 -4.63 4.16 -1.01
N VAL A 95 -4.46 3.94 -2.30
CA VAL A 95 -5.46 4.35 -3.29
C VAL A 95 -6.63 3.38 -3.17
N ILE A 96 -7.81 3.92 -2.89
CA ILE A 96 -9.04 3.16 -2.70
C ILE A 96 -10.01 3.39 -3.86
N GLU A 97 -10.96 2.49 -3.99
CA GLU A 97 -12.08 2.61 -4.93
C GLU A 97 -13.12 3.62 -4.42
N GLU A 98 -14.16 3.84 -5.23
CA GLU A 98 -15.29 4.65 -4.82
C GLU A 98 -16.00 4.05 -3.59
N LYS A 99 -16.39 4.90 -2.65
CA LYS A 99 -17.10 4.49 -1.44
C LYS A 99 -18.53 4.04 -1.78
N LEU A 100 -18.89 2.83 -1.36
CA LEU A 100 -20.28 2.36 -1.37
C LEU A 100 -20.99 2.76 -0.07
N THR A 101 -22.27 3.13 -0.17
CA THR A 101 -23.09 3.43 1.02
C THR A 101 -23.34 2.16 1.82
N ILE A 102 -23.17 2.26 3.13
CA ILE A 102 -23.56 1.20 4.07
C ILE A 102 -25.01 1.43 4.49
N GLU A 103 -25.89 0.46 4.24
CA GLU A 103 -27.33 0.55 4.55
C GLU A 103 -27.61 0.13 5.99
N ALA A 104 -26.89 -0.87 6.50
CA ALA A 104 -27.02 -1.35 7.87
C ALA A 104 -25.75 -2.10 8.29
N ILE A 105 -25.49 -2.08 9.60
CA ILE A 105 -24.44 -2.88 10.24
C ILE A 105 -25.08 -3.70 11.36
N THR A 106 -24.92 -5.01 11.30
CA THR A 106 -25.30 -5.91 12.39
C THR A 106 -24.05 -6.28 13.18
N LEU A 107 -24.00 -5.82 14.43
CA LEU A 107 -22.87 -6.01 15.34
C LEU A 107 -22.84 -7.44 15.89
N GLY A 108 -21.63 -7.95 16.13
CA GLY A 108 -21.41 -9.32 16.64
C GLY A 108 -19.94 -9.68 16.72
N ALA A 109 -19.64 -10.93 17.10
CA ALA A 109 -18.26 -11.44 17.13
C ALA A 109 -17.61 -11.41 15.73
N THR A 110 -18.44 -11.55 14.70
CA THR A 110 -18.14 -11.16 13.31
C THR A 110 -19.18 -10.13 12.90
N THR A 111 -18.75 -9.04 12.30
CA THR A 111 -19.66 -7.94 11.92
C THR A 111 -20.23 -8.19 10.53
N MET A 112 -21.55 -8.09 10.38
CA MET A 112 -22.22 -8.21 9.07
C MET A 112 -22.60 -6.82 8.58
N ILE A 113 -22.26 -6.51 7.34
CA ILE A 113 -22.45 -5.20 6.71
C ILE A 113 -23.35 -5.37 5.49
N GLN A 114 -24.34 -4.50 5.38
CA GLN A 114 -25.23 -4.42 4.24
C GLN A 114 -24.77 -3.29 3.31
N ALA A 115 -24.33 -3.64 2.11
CA ALA A 115 -24.02 -2.71 1.01
C ALA A 115 -24.46 -3.34 -0.32
N ALA A 116 -25.35 -2.64 -1.05
CA ALA A 116 -25.92 -3.13 -2.28
C ALA A 116 -24.89 -3.29 -3.41
N TYR A 117 -24.89 -4.46 -4.07
CA TYR A 117 -24.07 -4.79 -5.25
C TYR A 117 -22.56 -4.51 -5.06
N HIS A 118 -22.02 -5.02 -3.95
CA HIS A 118 -20.62 -4.84 -3.59
C HIS A 118 -19.65 -5.70 -4.42
N GLU A 119 -20.10 -6.86 -4.92
CA GLU A 119 -19.30 -7.81 -5.72
C GLU A 119 -17.98 -8.27 -5.08
N TYR A 120 -17.81 -8.05 -3.77
CA TYR A 120 -16.63 -8.52 -3.04
C TYR A 120 -16.57 -10.04 -2.99
N VAL A 121 -15.35 -10.54 -2.87
CA VAL A 121 -15.05 -11.95 -2.69
C VAL A 121 -14.44 -12.15 -1.30
N VAL A 122 -14.57 -13.37 -0.78
CA VAL A 122 -13.91 -13.75 0.47
C VAL A 122 -12.41 -13.51 0.39
N GLY A 123 -11.88 -12.78 1.35
CA GLY A 123 -10.47 -12.43 1.47
C GLY A 123 -10.09 -11.05 0.95
N ASP A 124 -11.03 -10.31 0.37
CA ASP A 124 -10.81 -8.92 -0.03
C ASP A 124 -10.64 -8.01 1.19
N GLN A 125 -9.89 -6.92 1.03
CA GLN A 125 -9.68 -5.91 2.05
C GLN A 125 -10.55 -4.69 1.78
N VAL A 126 -11.35 -4.31 2.76
CA VAL A 126 -12.26 -3.15 2.71
C VAL A 126 -11.80 -2.09 3.71
N TYR A 127 -11.82 -0.83 3.29
CA TYR A 127 -11.49 0.32 4.13
C TYR A 127 -12.77 1.07 4.49
N PHE A 128 -12.96 1.38 5.78
CA PHE A 128 -14.12 2.07 6.28
C PHE A 128 -13.80 3.52 6.64
N ASP A 129 -14.70 4.42 6.26
CA ASP A 129 -14.64 5.83 6.60
C ASP A 129 -16.06 6.42 6.62
N GLY A 130 -16.27 7.48 7.40
CA GLY A 130 -17.54 8.22 7.40
C GLY A 130 -18.76 7.50 7.98
N ILE A 131 -18.57 6.44 8.79
CA ILE A 131 -19.64 5.73 9.50
C ILE A 131 -20.03 6.50 10.77
N GLU A 132 -21.32 6.74 10.98
CA GLU A 132 -21.87 7.31 12.21
C GLU A 132 -22.46 6.23 13.12
N GLY A 133 -22.29 6.42 14.43
CA GLY A 133 -22.69 5.44 15.45
C GLY A 133 -21.59 4.42 15.72
N THR A 134 -21.23 3.58 14.74
CA THR A 134 -20.14 2.60 14.82
C THR A 134 -18.79 3.22 14.40
N THR A 135 -18.40 4.30 15.08
CA THR A 135 -17.22 5.12 14.69
C THR A 135 -15.88 4.40 14.85
N GLU A 136 -15.82 3.33 15.63
CA GLU A 136 -14.63 2.53 15.90
C GLU A 136 -14.12 1.79 14.67
N LEU A 137 -14.98 1.60 13.65
CA LEU A 137 -14.61 1.03 12.36
C LEU A 137 -13.91 2.04 11.45
N ASN A 138 -14.10 3.35 11.65
CA ASN A 138 -13.54 4.37 10.77
C ASN A 138 -12.00 4.36 10.84
N GLY A 139 -11.35 4.45 9.68
CA GLY A 139 -9.90 4.44 9.55
C GLY A 139 -9.25 3.07 9.69
N ARG A 140 -10.05 1.99 9.72
CA ARG A 140 -9.55 0.61 9.76
C ARG A 140 -9.74 -0.09 8.42
N VAL A 141 -8.81 -1.00 8.13
CA VAL A 141 -8.94 -1.97 7.04
C VAL A 141 -9.41 -3.29 7.65
N ALA A 142 -10.48 -3.87 7.12
CA ALA A 142 -10.96 -5.18 7.52
C ALA A 142 -10.93 -6.15 6.34
N ARG A 143 -10.90 -7.45 6.64
CA ARG A 143 -10.98 -8.51 5.63
C ARG A 143 -12.38 -9.09 5.56
N VAL A 144 -12.86 -9.35 4.34
CA VAL A 144 -14.14 -10.03 4.11
C VAL A 144 -13.98 -11.51 4.43
N LEU A 145 -14.77 -12.01 5.39
CA LEU A 145 -14.73 -13.40 5.87
C LEU A 145 -15.70 -14.29 5.09
N SER A 146 -16.92 -13.81 4.86
CA SER A 146 -17.93 -14.50 4.05
C SER A 146 -18.80 -13.50 3.30
N VAL A 147 -19.35 -13.94 2.17
CA VAL A 147 -20.32 -13.19 1.38
C VAL A 147 -21.62 -13.95 1.44
N GLY A 148 -22.66 -13.33 1.98
CA GLY A 148 -23.97 -13.97 2.14
C GLY A 148 -24.77 -13.93 0.83
N ASP A 149 -24.90 -12.74 0.26
CA ASP A 149 -25.61 -12.47 -0.99
C ASP A 149 -25.03 -11.21 -1.66
N SER A 150 -25.71 -10.64 -2.66
CA SER A 150 -25.27 -9.43 -3.36
C SER A 150 -25.35 -8.15 -2.52
N ALA A 151 -25.96 -8.18 -1.33
CA ALA A 151 -26.15 -7.03 -0.46
C ALA A 151 -25.44 -7.17 0.89
N HIS A 152 -25.01 -8.37 1.28
CA HIS A 152 -24.48 -8.64 2.61
C HIS A 152 -23.15 -9.38 2.57
N PHE A 153 -22.19 -8.87 3.33
CA PHE A 153 -20.91 -9.53 3.58
C PHE A 153 -20.54 -9.41 5.06
N THR A 154 -19.70 -10.34 5.54
CA THR A 154 -19.20 -10.34 6.92
C THR A 154 -17.72 -10.02 6.94
N ILE A 155 -17.28 -9.30 7.97
CA ILE A 155 -15.88 -8.92 8.18
C ILE A 155 -15.29 -9.58 9.43
N ASP A 156 -13.97 -9.77 9.39
CA ASP A 156 -13.16 -10.31 10.49
C ASP A 156 -12.87 -9.24 11.57
N VAL A 157 -13.93 -8.63 12.10
CA VAL A 157 -13.86 -7.65 13.19
C VAL A 157 -14.94 -7.97 14.21
N ASP A 158 -14.51 -8.14 15.47
CA ASP A 158 -15.40 -8.22 16.62
C ASP A 158 -15.89 -6.81 16.99
N SER A 159 -17.21 -6.61 16.85
CA SER A 159 -17.89 -5.35 17.12
C SER A 159 -18.89 -5.44 18.28
N THR A 160 -18.81 -6.49 19.10
CA THR A 160 -19.71 -6.71 20.25
C THR A 160 -19.77 -5.54 21.23
N GLY A 161 -18.73 -4.73 21.32
CA GLY A 161 -18.64 -3.54 22.17
C GLY A 161 -18.81 -2.19 21.46
N PHE A 162 -19.15 -2.16 20.17
CA PHE A 162 -19.22 -0.90 19.41
C PHE A 162 -20.57 -0.20 19.54
N GLY A 163 -20.58 1.10 19.23
CA GLY A 163 -21.80 1.88 19.12
C GLY A 163 -22.72 1.36 18.00
N ALA A 164 -24.03 1.45 18.22
CA ALA A 164 -25.02 1.07 17.21
C ALA A 164 -24.89 1.96 15.98
N PHE A 165 -25.00 1.38 14.79
CA PHE A 165 -24.97 2.10 13.52
C PHE A 165 -26.16 3.05 13.40
N THR A 166 -25.89 4.30 13.00
CA THR A 166 -26.92 5.33 12.86
C THR A 166 -27.07 5.78 11.41
N ALA A 167 -25.96 6.05 10.72
CA ALA A 167 -25.94 6.53 9.34
C ALA A 167 -24.56 6.32 8.70
N ASP A 168 -24.50 6.42 7.38
CA ASP A 168 -23.27 6.48 6.60
C ASP A 168 -23.31 7.71 5.70
N ASN A 169 -22.22 8.50 5.68
CA ASN A 169 -22.13 9.72 4.89
C ASN A 169 -21.32 9.50 3.60
N ASP A 170 -21.69 10.14 2.50
CA ASP A 170 -20.87 10.24 1.27
C ASP A 170 -20.52 8.91 0.56
N GLY A 171 -21.41 7.92 0.59
CA GLY A 171 -21.33 6.71 -0.25
C GLY A 171 -22.26 6.76 -1.47
N THR A 172 -21.95 6.00 -2.52
CA THR A 172 -22.88 5.75 -3.63
C THR A 172 -23.62 4.43 -3.48
N THR A 173 -24.95 4.47 -3.58
CA THR A 173 -25.80 3.28 -3.61
C THR A 173 -25.90 2.78 -5.05
N ARG A 174 -25.39 1.58 -5.32
CA ARG A 174 -25.55 0.94 -6.62
C ARG A 174 -26.96 0.38 -6.75
N VAL A 175 -27.59 0.60 -7.91
CA VAL A 175 -28.95 0.12 -8.20
C VAL A 175 -28.94 -1.19 -9.01
N ALA A 176 -27.82 -1.53 -9.64
CA ALA A 176 -27.63 -2.76 -10.41
C ALA A 176 -26.17 -3.20 -10.37
N ALA A 177 -25.94 -4.48 -10.67
CA ALA A 177 -24.59 -5.02 -10.82
C ALA A 177 -23.84 -4.33 -11.98
N PRO A 178 -22.57 -3.95 -11.79
CA PRO A 178 -21.70 -3.47 -12.86
C PRO A 178 -21.73 -4.37 -14.10
N PRO A 179 -21.64 -3.82 -15.31
CA PRO A 179 -21.53 -4.64 -16.51
C PRO A 179 -20.27 -5.52 -16.43
N PRO A 180 -20.36 -6.81 -16.77
CA PRO A 180 -19.22 -7.72 -16.65
C PRO A 180 -18.06 -7.22 -17.52
N PRO A 181 -16.80 -7.42 -17.07
CA PRO A 181 -15.64 -6.95 -17.81
C PRO A 181 -15.66 -7.52 -19.23
N LEU A 182 -15.26 -6.71 -20.21
CA LEU A 182 -15.11 -7.16 -21.59
C LEU A 182 -14.26 -8.43 -21.59
N ARG A 183 -14.81 -9.51 -22.13
CA ARG A 183 -14.12 -10.80 -22.21
C ARG A 183 -12.74 -10.56 -22.80
N ARG A 184 -11.68 -10.91 -22.05
CA ARG A 184 -10.30 -10.84 -22.55
C ARG A 184 -10.29 -11.48 -23.93
N ARG A 185 -10.07 -10.66 -24.96
CA ARG A 185 -9.84 -11.15 -26.30
C ARG A 185 -8.52 -11.89 -26.20
N PHE A 186 -8.57 -13.22 -26.05
CA PHE A 186 -7.41 -14.04 -26.30
C PHE A 186 -6.92 -13.61 -27.68
N LEU A 187 -5.77 -12.94 -27.72
CA LEU A 187 -4.99 -12.89 -28.94
C LEU A 187 -4.93 -14.34 -29.40
N PRO A 188 -5.44 -14.67 -30.60
CA PRO A 188 -5.34 -16.03 -31.07
C PRO A 188 -3.86 -16.38 -30.98
N THR A 189 -3.54 -17.39 -30.15
CA THR A 189 -2.20 -17.96 -30.13
C THR A 189 -1.92 -18.33 -31.58
N THR A 190 -1.04 -17.55 -32.20
CA THR A 190 -0.78 -17.67 -33.62
C THR A 190 -0.32 -19.10 -33.90
N ALA A 191 -0.88 -19.65 -34.98
CA ALA A 191 -0.70 -21.01 -35.49
C ALA A 191 -1.53 -22.12 -34.80
N SER A 192 -2.79 -22.21 -35.21
CA SER A 192 -3.42 -23.50 -35.53
C SER A 192 -2.35 -24.46 -36.09
N ALA A 193 -2.22 -25.63 -35.47
CA ALA A 193 -1.28 -26.68 -35.88
C ALA A 193 -1.39 -27.04 -37.38
N ALA A 194 -2.52 -26.74 -38.02
CA ALA A 194 -2.74 -26.93 -39.46
C ALA A 194 -1.83 -26.04 -40.34
N ALA A 195 -1.49 -24.82 -39.90
CA ALA A 195 -0.62 -23.92 -40.66
C ALA A 195 0.85 -24.37 -40.65
N ARG A 196 1.33 -24.88 -39.50
CA ARG A 196 2.69 -25.47 -39.37
C ARG A 196 2.85 -26.73 -40.22
N CYS A 197 1.81 -27.54 -40.37
CA CYS A 197 1.84 -28.73 -41.21
C CYS A 197 1.88 -28.41 -42.72
N ARG A 198 1.13 -27.40 -43.18
CA ARG A 198 1.14 -27.00 -44.61
C ARG A 198 2.47 -26.40 -45.04
N TRP A 199 3.10 -25.59 -44.19
CA TRP A 199 4.40 -24.99 -44.51
C TRP A 199 5.52 -26.03 -44.60
N ARG A 200 5.59 -27.00 -43.66
CA ARG A 200 6.56 -28.11 -43.71
C ARG A 200 6.39 -29.00 -44.94
N ARG A 201 5.15 -29.26 -45.39
CA ARG A 201 4.89 -30.01 -46.63
C ARG A 201 5.27 -29.24 -47.89
N ARG A 202 5.07 -27.91 -47.92
CA ARG A 202 5.44 -27.06 -49.06
C ARG A 202 6.96 -26.91 -49.19
N LEU A 203 7.67 -26.77 -48.07
CA LEU A 203 9.14 -26.69 -48.06
C LEU A 203 9.79 -28.00 -48.54
N ARG A 204 9.27 -29.16 -48.10
CA ARG A 204 9.75 -30.48 -48.55
C ARG A 204 9.51 -30.76 -50.04
N ARG A 205 8.51 -30.13 -50.65
CA ARG A 205 8.28 -30.22 -52.11
C ARG A 205 9.21 -29.33 -52.91
N LEU A 206 9.63 -28.19 -52.36
CA LEU A 206 10.57 -27.27 -53.00
C LEU A 206 12.02 -27.78 -52.94
N LEU A 207 12.40 -28.49 -51.89
CA LEU A 207 13.74 -29.09 -51.71
C LEU A 207 13.94 -30.44 -52.45
N ARG A 208 12.95 -30.90 -53.24
CA ARG A 208 13.00 -32.15 -54.01
C ARG A 208 12.89 -31.93 -55.53
N ARG A 209 13.16 -30.71 -55.99
CA ARG A 209 13.39 -30.39 -57.39
C ARG A 209 14.81 -29.86 -57.55
#